data_AF-A0A1U8L1L7-F1
#
_entry.id   AF-A0A1U8L1L7-F1
#
_cell.length_a   1.000
_cell.length_b   1.000
_cell.length_c   1.000
_cell.angle_alpha   90.00
_cell.angle_beta   90.00
_cell.angle_gamma   90.00
#
_symmetry.space_group_name_H-M   'P 1'
#
loop_
_entity.id
_entity.type
_entity.pdbx_description
1 polymer ?
#
loop_
_entity_poly.entity_id
_entity_poly.type
_entity_poly.pdbx_seq_one_letter_code
_entity_poly.pdbx_strand_id
1 'polypeptide(L)'
;MAILQNLQEEDIEWKAPWLLPDEILYRCGNFDWVPLLGIWGAIGYAPLLVLRQYRSRQFIPATQGLAECEFSYGGDRYKKRIREVSNAWNQTRQMKRLAVGPMTTSEYDEWRVRRVNDNISKSSYEGKLEKQIEQIEEEKTNLRLDADVQKLEMERLRKGKARAEEDLDSLKTDYKKLRSSMKTAGLGKTSEQWCKEIQEEKNKADRWERRFQEVQTQNETLKRSLSENQKEKGELENRVSELEESLHRHRNRNSVMELKASLNRIEEMKGRIEELEAALRSCEIRIEHLESNEDRQDEQLHYFQNQVRDRYHIMGEAVLQIQEVADHLQTLAVQADVLSMKYELESSRG
;
A
#
# COMPACT_ATOMS: atom_id res chain seq x y z
N MET A 1 28.81 -88.55 35.45
CA MET A 1 28.64 -88.58 36.92
C MET A 1 28.80 -90.03 37.39
N ALA A 2 30.00 -90.41 37.86
CA ALA A 2 30.33 -91.79 38.22
C ALA A 2 31.20 -91.89 39.48
N ILE A 3 31.12 -90.91 40.39
CA ILE A 3 32.01 -90.85 41.58
C ILE A 3 31.39 -91.59 42.80
N LEU A 4 30.08 -91.87 42.78
CA LEU A 4 29.36 -92.42 43.95
C LEU A 4 28.96 -93.89 43.82
N GLN A 5 29.32 -94.58 42.72
CA GLN A 5 28.80 -95.93 42.44
C GLN A 5 29.54 -97.07 43.14
N ASN A 6 30.77 -96.85 43.63
CA ASN A 6 31.65 -97.91 44.15
C ASN A 6 32.02 -97.75 45.63
N LEU A 7 31.34 -96.86 46.38
CA LEU A 7 31.61 -96.67 47.81
C LEU A 7 31.05 -97.84 48.61
N GLN A 8 31.89 -98.47 49.44
CA GLN A 8 31.44 -99.42 50.46
C GLN A 8 30.97 -98.68 51.71
N GLU A 9 30.25 -99.36 52.59
CA GLU A 9 29.68 -98.75 53.80
C GLU A 9 30.77 -98.19 54.73
N GLU A 10 31.95 -98.81 54.73
CA GLU A 10 33.13 -98.41 55.48
C GLU A 10 33.82 -97.15 54.92
N ASP A 11 33.60 -96.84 53.64
CA ASP A 11 34.21 -95.69 52.95
C ASP A 11 33.46 -94.37 53.21
N ILE A 12 32.28 -94.43 53.86
CA ILE A 12 31.38 -93.27 54.03
C ILE A 12 31.33 -92.86 55.51
N GLU A 13 32.03 -91.78 55.85
CA GLU A 13 31.91 -91.17 57.18
C GLU A 13 30.73 -90.19 57.22
N TRP A 14 29.62 -90.59 57.87
CA TRP A 14 28.50 -89.71 58.16
C TRP A 14 28.80 -88.83 59.38
N LYS A 15 29.71 -87.87 59.25
CA LYS A 15 30.07 -86.96 60.35
C LYS A 15 29.90 -85.51 59.94
N ALA A 16 29.18 -84.75 60.76
CA ALA A 16 29.30 -83.29 60.78
C ALA A 16 30.47 -82.95 61.73
N PRO A 17 31.58 -82.34 61.25
CA PRO A 17 32.77 -82.05 62.08
C PRO A 17 32.49 -81.27 63.37
N TRP A 18 31.38 -80.54 63.42
CA TRP A 18 30.94 -79.69 64.53
C TRP A 18 29.95 -80.37 65.51
N LEU A 19 29.52 -81.61 65.25
CA LEU A 19 28.53 -82.32 66.08
C LEU A 19 29.26 -83.22 67.09
N LEU A 20 29.66 -82.64 68.23
CA LEU A 20 30.32 -83.32 69.35
C LEU A 20 29.50 -83.50 70.66
N PRO A 21 28.14 -83.56 70.69
CA PRO A 21 27.46 -83.88 71.94
C PRO A 21 27.62 -85.37 72.31
N ASP A 22 28.04 -85.65 73.55
CA ASP A 22 28.07 -87.01 74.13
C ASP A 22 26.67 -87.57 74.41
N GLU A 23 25.66 -86.70 74.40
CA GLU A 23 24.26 -87.00 74.69
C GLU A 23 23.37 -86.70 73.47
N ILE A 24 22.54 -87.67 73.10
CA ILE A 24 21.63 -87.59 71.96
C ILE A 24 20.23 -87.37 72.51
N LEU A 25 19.66 -86.19 72.28
CA LEU A 25 18.24 -85.94 72.49
C LEU A 25 17.45 -86.84 71.54
N TYR A 26 16.52 -87.64 72.04
CA TYR A 26 15.79 -88.59 71.18
C TYR A 26 14.28 -88.63 71.42
N ARG A 27 13.80 -88.14 72.56
CA ARG A 27 12.38 -88.16 72.95
C ARG A 27 12.02 -86.85 73.66
N CYS A 28 10.85 -86.31 73.35
CA CYS A 28 10.28 -85.15 74.01
C CYS A 28 8.88 -85.51 74.56
N GLY A 29 8.69 -85.46 75.88
CA GLY A 29 7.45 -85.87 76.53
C GLY A 29 7.05 -87.31 76.16
N ASN A 30 5.88 -87.45 75.54
CA ASN A 30 5.35 -88.73 75.04
C ASN A 30 5.71 -89.03 73.58
N PHE A 31 6.45 -88.14 72.89
CA PHE A 31 6.85 -88.33 71.50
C PHE A 31 8.16 -89.10 71.43
N ASP A 32 8.18 -90.26 70.78
CA ASP A 32 9.39 -91.08 70.53
C ASP A 32 10.38 -90.45 69.52
N TRP A 33 10.21 -89.16 69.23
CA TRP A 33 11.00 -88.32 68.36
C TRP A 33 10.98 -86.88 68.89
N VAL A 34 11.71 -85.99 68.23
CA VAL A 34 11.86 -84.57 68.58
C VAL A 34 11.02 -83.73 67.60
N PRO A 35 9.90 -83.11 68.02
CA PRO A 35 9.13 -82.22 67.18
C PRO A 35 9.85 -80.86 67.02
N LEU A 36 10.27 -80.54 65.80
CA LEU A 36 10.93 -79.28 65.45
C LEU A 36 9.91 -78.28 64.90
N LEU A 37 9.78 -77.12 65.54
CA LEU A 37 8.95 -76.02 65.05
C LEU A 37 9.74 -75.18 64.04
N GLY A 38 9.22 -75.09 62.82
CA GLY A 38 9.73 -74.24 61.75
C GLY A 38 8.83 -73.03 61.49
N ILE A 39 9.18 -72.25 60.46
CA ILE A 39 8.45 -71.05 60.04
C ILE A 39 7.07 -71.35 59.44
N TRP A 40 6.87 -72.53 58.85
CA TRP A 40 5.63 -72.92 58.16
C TRP A 40 4.79 -73.96 58.92
N GLY A 41 5.31 -74.51 60.02
CA GLY A 41 4.70 -75.63 60.71
C GLY A 41 5.67 -76.35 61.64
N ALA A 42 5.39 -77.61 61.95
CA ALA A 42 6.30 -78.49 62.68
C ALA A 42 6.60 -79.75 61.89
N ILE A 43 7.77 -80.34 62.13
CA ILE A 43 8.17 -81.65 61.60
C ILE A 43 8.70 -82.54 62.71
N GLY A 44 8.42 -83.85 62.66
CA GLY A 44 9.02 -84.82 63.57
C GLY A 44 10.42 -85.20 63.11
N TYR A 45 11.44 -84.81 63.87
CA TYR A 45 12.80 -85.31 63.67
C TYR A 45 13.02 -86.51 64.58
N ALA A 46 13.39 -87.66 64.03
CA ALA A 46 13.70 -88.86 64.81
C ALA A 46 15.22 -89.13 64.82
N PRO A 47 15.97 -88.56 65.80
CA PRO A 47 17.42 -88.73 65.95
C PRO A 47 17.86 -90.20 65.94
N LEU A 48 17.02 -91.10 66.46
CA LEU A 48 17.31 -92.53 66.49
C LEU A 48 17.41 -93.18 65.10
N LEU A 49 16.86 -92.55 64.03
CA LEU A 49 17.02 -93.02 62.66
C LEU A 49 18.39 -92.70 62.05
N VAL A 50 19.15 -91.81 62.68
CA VAL A 50 20.39 -91.25 62.14
C VAL A 50 21.52 -91.29 63.16
N LEU A 51 21.54 -92.31 64.03
CA LEU A 51 22.54 -92.47 65.11
C LEU A 51 23.97 -92.58 64.60
N ARG A 52 24.15 -93.03 63.35
CA ARG A 52 25.45 -93.04 62.67
C ARG A 52 26.10 -91.65 62.65
N GLN A 53 25.31 -90.57 62.57
CA GLN A 53 25.78 -89.18 62.62
C GLN A 53 26.47 -88.83 63.94
N TYR A 54 26.06 -89.47 65.03
CA TYR A 54 26.58 -89.28 66.38
C TYR A 54 27.62 -90.34 66.76
N ARG A 55 28.07 -91.13 65.77
CA ARG A 55 28.91 -92.32 65.96
C ARG A 55 28.39 -93.28 67.03
N SER A 56 27.07 -93.44 67.12
CA SER A 56 26.40 -94.37 68.03
C SER A 56 25.87 -95.57 67.25
N ARG A 57 25.82 -96.73 67.90
CA ARG A 57 25.28 -97.96 67.30
C ARG A 57 23.84 -97.74 66.81
N GLN A 58 23.59 -98.06 65.54
CA GLN A 58 22.29 -97.96 64.89
C GLN A 58 21.46 -99.22 65.16
N PHE A 59 20.23 -99.04 65.63
CA PHE A 59 19.25 -100.10 65.90
C PHE A 59 17.87 -99.68 65.35
N ILE A 60 16.88 -100.58 65.41
CA ILE A 60 15.51 -100.32 64.96
C ILE A 60 14.84 -99.32 65.91
N PRO A 61 14.52 -98.08 65.48
CA PRO A 61 13.86 -97.12 66.35
C PRO A 61 12.35 -97.26 66.32
N ALA A 62 11.68 -96.79 67.38
CA ALA A 62 10.24 -96.60 67.36
C ALA A 62 9.89 -95.44 66.42
N THR A 63 9.27 -95.75 65.28
CA THR A 63 8.83 -94.74 64.29
C THR A 63 7.30 -94.61 64.22
N GLN A 64 6.58 -95.28 65.13
CA GLN A 64 5.12 -95.33 65.11
C GLN A 64 4.53 -93.95 65.42
N GLY A 65 3.86 -93.34 64.45
CA GLY A 65 3.28 -91.99 64.59
C GLY A 65 4.19 -90.85 64.11
N LEU A 66 5.41 -91.13 63.62
CA LEU A 66 6.32 -90.10 63.10
C LEU A 66 5.69 -89.30 61.93
N ALA A 67 4.92 -89.95 61.06
CA ALA A 67 4.22 -89.29 59.96
C ALA A 67 3.12 -88.32 60.43
N GLU A 68 2.55 -88.54 61.62
CA GLU A 68 1.47 -87.70 62.17
C GLU A 68 1.99 -86.39 62.79
N CYS A 69 3.32 -86.25 62.87
CA CYS A 69 4.02 -85.14 63.52
C CYS A 69 4.09 -83.89 62.68
N GLU A 70 3.98 -84.06 61.37
CA GLU A 70 4.00 -82.95 60.46
C GLU A 70 2.65 -82.21 60.52
N PHE A 71 2.71 -80.90 60.73
CA PHE A 71 1.53 -80.05 60.61
C PHE A 71 1.93 -78.64 60.18
N SER A 72 1.07 -77.96 59.42
CA SER A 72 1.25 -76.56 59.06
C SER A 72 0.47 -75.63 59.99
N TYR A 73 0.90 -74.37 60.13
CA TYR A 73 0.16 -73.37 60.93
C TYR A 73 -1.20 -72.97 60.34
N GLY A 74 -1.48 -73.33 59.09
CA GLY A 74 -2.77 -73.09 58.44
C GLY A 74 -3.84 -74.16 58.72
N GLY A 75 -3.49 -75.29 59.33
CA GLY A 75 -4.40 -76.41 59.54
C GLY A 75 -5.29 -76.29 60.79
N ASP A 76 -6.43 -76.99 60.80
CA ASP A 76 -7.32 -77.03 61.95
C ASP A 76 -6.63 -77.59 63.20
N ARG A 77 -6.88 -76.94 64.36
CA ARG A 77 -6.32 -77.29 65.68
C ARG A 77 -4.80 -77.07 65.84
N TYR A 78 -4.11 -76.35 64.94
CA TYR A 78 -2.66 -76.11 65.06
C TYR A 78 -2.25 -75.49 66.41
N LYS A 79 -3.05 -74.56 66.97
CA LYS A 79 -2.77 -73.96 68.29
C LYS A 79 -2.76 -74.99 69.43
N LYS A 80 -3.56 -76.05 69.33
CA LYS A 80 -3.55 -77.17 70.29
C LYS A 80 -2.26 -77.98 70.13
N ARG A 81 -1.89 -78.33 68.89
CA ARG A 81 -0.64 -79.04 68.58
C ARG A 81 0.61 -78.28 69.01
N ILE A 82 0.66 -76.95 68.81
CA ILE A 82 1.78 -76.12 69.28
C ILE A 82 1.91 -76.23 70.80
N ARG A 83 0.81 -76.11 71.56
CA ARG A 83 0.86 -76.25 73.03
C ARG A 83 1.32 -77.63 73.48
N GLU A 84 0.86 -78.69 72.82
CA GLU A 84 1.31 -80.07 73.08
C GLU A 84 2.81 -80.23 72.84
N VAL A 85 3.31 -79.72 71.70
CA VAL A 85 4.74 -79.70 71.38
C VAL A 85 5.53 -78.90 72.40
N SER A 86 5.13 -77.65 72.70
CA SER A 86 5.80 -76.80 73.69
C SER A 86 5.85 -77.44 75.07
N ASN A 87 4.77 -78.09 75.51
CA ASN A 87 4.76 -78.82 76.79
C ASN A 87 5.69 -80.03 76.77
N ALA A 88 5.77 -80.76 75.65
CA ALA A 88 6.68 -81.89 75.51
C ALA A 88 8.16 -81.49 75.55
N TRP A 89 8.50 -80.30 75.07
CA TRP A 89 9.86 -79.74 75.16
C TRP A 89 10.32 -79.46 76.60
N ASN A 90 9.40 -79.36 77.57
CA ASN A 90 9.76 -79.28 78.99
C ASN A 90 10.19 -80.64 79.58
N GLN A 91 9.99 -81.74 78.84
CA GLN A 91 10.28 -83.10 79.29
C GLN A 91 11.18 -83.83 78.27
N THR A 92 12.40 -83.34 78.08
CA THR A 92 13.36 -83.96 77.16
C THR A 92 14.02 -85.20 77.77
N ARG A 93 14.23 -86.24 76.95
CA ARG A 93 15.05 -87.39 77.31
C ARG A 93 16.23 -87.52 76.38
N GLN A 94 17.40 -87.68 76.98
CA GLN A 94 18.66 -87.85 76.29
C GLN A 94 19.22 -89.23 76.59
N MET A 95 19.94 -89.79 75.63
CA MET A 95 20.68 -91.03 75.81
C MET A 95 22.17 -90.78 75.62
N LYS A 96 23.00 -91.46 76.41
CA LYS A 96 24.44 -91.45 76.20
C LYS A 96 24.80 -92.25 74.97
N ARG A 97 25.84 -91.80 74.27
CA ARG A 97 26.41 -92.51 73.14
C ARG A 97 26.85 -93.93 73.53
N LEU A 98 26.49 -94.91 72.71
CA LEU A 98 26.90 -96.31 72.85
C LEU A 98 27.90 -96.64 71.73
N ALA A 99 29.18 -96.79 72.06
CA ALA A 99 30.27 -96.91 71.09
C ALA A 99 31.02 -98.25 71.11
N VAL A 100 30.48 -99.30 71.76
CA VAL A 100 31.15 -100.61 71.87
C VAL A 100 30.47 -101.61 70.92
N GLY A 101 31.19 -102.04 69.87
CA GLY A 101 30.76 -103.08 68.92
C GLY A 101 30.46 -102.58 67.49
N PRO A 102 29.93 -103.45 66.61
CA PRO A 102 29.58 -103.10 65.23
C PRO A 102 28.60 -101.92 65.14
N MET A 103 28.74 -101.09 64.12
CA MET A 103 28.02 -99.82 63.97
C MET A 103 26.52 -99.97 63.69
N THR A 104 26.10 -101.13 63.19
CA THR A 104 24.71 -101.52 62.92
C THR A 104 24.36 -102.84 63.60
N THR A 105 23.10 -103.00 63.99
CA THR A 105 22.54 -104.33 64.31
C THR A 105 22.08 -104.99 63.01
N SER A 106 22.28 -106.31 62.87
CA SER A 106 21.81 -107.07 61.69
C SER A 106 20.30 -106.93 61.46
N GLU A 107 19.54 -106.80 62.53
CA GLU A 107 18.09 -106.58 62.52
C GLU A 107 17.71 -105.23 61.87
N TYR A 108 18.56 -104.21 62.02
CA TYR A 108 18.31 -102.89 61.43
C TYR A 108 18.37 -102.92 59.90
N ASP A 109 19.31 -103.69 59.34
CA ASP A 109 19.48 -103.79 57.89
C ASP A 109 18.29 -104.51 57.25
N GLU A 110 17.80 -105.58 57.87
CA GLU A 110 16.56 -106.26 57.46
C GLU A 110 15.33 -105.34 57.54
N TRP A 111 15.20 -104.58 58.64
CA TRP A 111 14.11 -103.62 58.82
C TRP A 111 14.11 -102.52 57.76
N ARG A 112 15.30 -101.99 57.40
CA ARG A 112 15.44 -100.93 56.39
C ARG A 112 14.96 -101.40 55.02
N VAL A 113 15.32 -102.61 54.59
CA VAL A 113 14.93 -103.16 53.27
C VAL A 113 13.41 -103.28 53.17
N ARG A 114 12.73 -103.73 54.23
CA ARG A 114 11.25 -103.88 54.22
C ARG A 114 10.52 -102.54 54.11
N ARG A 115 11.03 -101.45 54.74
CA ARG A 115 10.39 -100.12 54.74
C ARG A 115 10.35 -99.42 53.38
N VAL A 116 11.26 -99.73 52.45
CA VAL A 116 11.36 -99.02 51.15
C VAL A 116 10.17 -99.33 50.24
N ASN A 117 9.50 -100.47 50.42
CA ASN A 117 8.39 -100.91 49.57
C ASN A 117 7.04 -100.23 49.86
N ASP A 118 6.85 -99.61 51.04
CA ASP A 118 5.52 -99.12 51.46
C ASP A 118 5.20 -97.67 51.01
N ASN A 119 6.17 -96.91 50.46
CA ASN A 119 6.02 -95.46 50.20
C ASN A 119 5.97 -95.04 48.72
N ILE A 120 5.91 -95.96 47.75
CA ILE A 120 5.80 -95.61 46.32
C ILE A 120 4.50 -96.17 45.75
N SER A 121 3.41 -95.38 45.81
CA SER A 121 2.20 -95.62 45.03
C SER A 121 2.28 -94.89 43.69
N LYS A 122 2.35 -95.63 42.58
CA LYS A 122 2.79 -95.17 41.26
C LYS A 122 1.67 -94.71 40.31
N SER A 123 0.42 -94.50 40.74
CA SER A 123 -0.71 -94.47 39.78
C SER A 123 -1.61 -93.23 39.73
N SER A 124 -1.34 -92.14 40.46
CA SER A 124 -2.28 -90.99 40.52
C SER A 124 -1.77 -89.63 40.00
N TYR A 125 -0.50 -89.48 39.62
CA TYR A 125 0.10 -88.15 39.35
C TYR A 125 0.39 -87.82 37.87
N GLU A 126 0.37 -88.80 36.95
CA GLU A 126 0.78 -88.58 35.54
C GLU A 126 -0.20 -87.69 34.76
N GLY A 127 -1.51 -87.91 34.86
CA GLY A 127 -2.50 -87.13 34.09
C GLY A 127 -2.67 -85.66 34.52
N LYS A 128 -2.19 -85.27 35.71
CA LYS A 128 -2.20 -83.88 36.18
C LYS A 128 -0.99 -83.09 35.68
N LEU A 129 0.15 -83.76 35.50
CA LEU A 129 1.38 -83.19 34.96
C LEU A 129 1.24 -82.92 33.46
N GLU A 130 0.64 -83.83 32.70
CA GLU A 130 0.44 -83.66 31.25
C GLU A 130 -0.38 -82.40 30.92
N LYS A 131 -1.49 -82.16 31.63
CA LYS A 131 -2.30 -80.94 31.45
C LYS A 131 -1.54 -79.65 31.76
N GLN A 132 -0.65 -79.66 32.76
CA GLN A 132 0.16 -78.49 33.08
C GLN A 132 1.21 -78.22 32.01
N ILE A 133 1.76 -79.26 31.38
CA ILE A 133 2.73 -79.13 30.29
C ILE A 133 2.06 -78.52 29.05
N GLU A 134 0.87 -79.02 28.66
CA GLU A 134 0.13 -78.49 27.52
C GLU A 134 -0.23 -77.00 27.71
N GLN A 135 -0.67 -76.61 28.91
CA GLN A 135 -0.98 -75.22 29.25
C GLN A 135 0.25 -74.30 29.19
N ILE A 136 1.42 -74.77 29.64
CA ILE A 136 2.68 -74.03 29.56
C ILE A 136 3.15 -73.90 28.11
N GLU A 137 2.93 -74.90 27.26
CA GLU A 137 3.26 -74.83 25.84
C GLU A 137 2.38 -73.82 25.09
N GLU A 138 1.08 -73.74 25.40
CA GLU A 138 0.18 -72.70 24.90
C GLU A 138 0.57 -71.29 25.38
N GLU A 139 0.90 -71.11 26.65
CA GLU A 139 1.37 -69.83 27.17
C GLU A 139 2.68 -69.39 26.48
N LYS A 140 3.59 -70.33 26.21
CA LYS A 140 4.84 -70.07 25.50
C LYS A 140 4.63 -69.66 24.04
N THR A 141 3.66 -70.23 23.34
CA THR A 141 3.35 -69.83 21.95
C THR A 141 2.69 -68.45 21.91
N ASN A 142 1.77 -68.16 22.84
CA ASN A 142 1.14 -66.85 22.97
C ASN A 142 2.17 -65.75 23.28
N LEU A 143 3.08 -65.97 24.23
CA LEU A 143 4.15 -65.02 24.55
C LEU A 143 5.09 -64.76 23.36
N ARG A 144 5.32 -65.75 22.50
CA ARG A 144 6.10 -65.56 21.26
C ARG A 144 5.36 -64.67 20.26
N LEU A 145 4.06 -64.90 20.06
CA LEU A 145 3.25 -64.07 19.16
C LEU A 145 3.18 -62.62 19.65
N ASP A 146 3.01 -62.40 20.95
CA ASP A 146 3.00 -61.05 21.53
C ASP A 146 4.33 -60.32 21.33
N ALA A 147 5.46 -61.01 21.46
CA ALA A 147 6.78 -60.42 21.20
C ALA A 147 6.95 -60.02 19.73
N ASP A 148 6.46 -60.82 18.78
CA ASP A 148 6.49 -60.50 17.36
C ASP A 148 5.58 -59.30 17.01
N VAL A 149 4.40 -59.20 17.63
CA VAL A 149 3.50 -58.06 17.49
C VAL A 149 4.16 -56.78 18.00
N GLN A 150 4.73 -56.79 19.22
CA GLN A 150 5.43 -55.62 19.76
C GLN A 150 6.61 -55.19 18.88
N LYS A 151 7.35 -56.15 18.32
CA LYS A 151 8.45 -55.87 17.39
C LYS A 151 7.96 -55.18 16.13
N LEU A 152 6.84 -55.63 15.55
CA LEU A 152 6.22 -55.01 14.38
C LEU A 152 5.69 -53.59 14.67
N GLU A 153 5.10 -53.39 15.84
CA GLU A 153 4.62 -52.06 16.28
C GLU A 153 5.79 -51.08 16.46
N MET A 154 6.88 -51.51 17.11
CA MET A 154 8.09 -50.70 17.26
C MET A 154 8.71 -50.33 15.91
N GLU A 155 8.72 -51.25 14.95
CA GLU A 155 9.18 -50.99 13.58
C GLU A 155 8.28 -49.96 12.85
N ARG A 156 6.95 -50.06 13.01
CA ARG A 156 6.01 -49.05 12.48
C ARG A 156 6.23 -47.68 13.11
N LEU A 157 6.39 -47.61 14.43
CA LEU A 157 6.66 -46.36 15.14
C LEU A 157 7.98 -45.73 14.69
N ARG A 158 9.04 -46.53 14.53
CA ARG A 158 10.33 -46.08 14.02
C ARG A 158 10.22 -45.49 12.62
N LYS A 159 9.48 -46.18 11.72
CA LYS A 159 9.21 -45.69 10.36
C LYS A 159 8.37 -44.41 10.35
N GLY A 160 7.38 -44.30 11.23
CA GLY A 160 6.56 -43.09 11.38
C GLY A 160 7.39 -41.91 11.87
N LYS A 161 8.23 -42.12 12.87
CA LYS A 161 9.15 -41.10 13.40
C LYS A 161 10.11 -40.57 12.31
N ALA A 162 10.73 -41.47 11.53
CA ALA A 162 11.65 -41.07 10.46
C ALA A 162 10.96 -40.18 9.41
N ARG A 163 9.72 -40.50 9.01
CA ARG A 163 8.95 -39.66 8.07
C ARG A 163 8.63 -38.29 8.66
N ALA A 164 8.23 -38.23 9.93
CA ALA A 164 7.93 -36.96 10.60
C ALA A 164 9.19 -36.07 10.74
N GLU A 165 10.36 -36.67 10.94
CA GLU A 165 11.64 -35.94 10.95
C GLU A 165 11.98 -35.38 9.55
N GLU A 166 11.79 -36.17 8.48
CA GLU A 166 11.95 -35.70 7.09
C GLU A 166 10.98 -34.54 6.76
N ASP A 167 9.71 -34.65 7.14
CA ASP A 167 8.70 -33.61 6.94
C ASP A 167 9.07 -32.32 7.69
N LEU A 168 9.59 -32.43 8.92
CA LEU A 168 10.05 -31.30 9.71
C LEU A 168 11.24 -30.58 9.06
N ASP A 169 12.21 -31.35 8.56
CA ASP A 169 13.37 -30.78 7.87
C ASP A 169 12.97 -30.12 6.55
N SER A 170 12.06 -30.73 5.78
CA SER A 170 11.45 -30.14 4.59
C SER A 170 10.79 -28.79 4.92
N LEU A 171 9.88 -28.76 5.90
CA LEU A 171 9.19 -27.55 6.33
C LEU A 171 10.16 -26.45 6.80
N LYS A 172 11.23 -26.82 7.49
CA LYS A 172 12.28 -25.89 7.93
C LYS A 172 13.03 -25.28 6.73
N THR A 173 13.26 -26.05 5.67
CA THR A 173 13.86 -25.52 4.43
C THR A 173 12.91 -24.56 3.70
N ASP A 174 11.63 -24.89 3.61
CA ASP A 174 10.62 -24.04 2.98
C ASP A 174 10.40 -22.74 3.75
N TYR A 175 10.36 -22.79 5.08
CA TYR A 175 10.33 -21.60 5.92
C TYR A 175 11.53 -20.67 5.68
N LYS A 176 12.74 -21.22 5.59
CA LYS A 176 13.96 -20.43 5.31
C LYS A 176 13.91 -19.79 3.91
N LYS A 177 13.43 -20.53 2.90
CA LYS A 177 13.22 -20.00 1.55
C LYS A 177 12.20 -18.87 1.56
N LEU A 178 11.02 -19.08 2.16
CA LEU A 178 9.96 -18.08 2.27
C LEU A 178 10.47 -16.80 2.95
N ARG A 179 11.17 -16.92 4.09
CA ARG A 179 11.75 -15.78 4.80
C ARG A 179 12.78 -15.03 3.96
N SER A 180 13.57 -15.74 3.16
CA SER A 180 14.55 -15.13 2.25
C SER A 180 13.83 -14.41 1.10
N SER A 181 12.83 -15.05 0.47
CA SER A 181 11.99 -14.44 -0.56
C SER A 181 11.25 -13.19 -0.06
N MET A 182 10.72 -13.21 1.17
CA MET A 182 10.11 -12.03 1.79
C MET A 182 11.11 -10.88 1.95
N LYS A 183 12.36 -11.16 2.32
CA LYS A 183 13.42 -10.14 2.39
C LYS A 183 13.74 -9.58 0.99
N THR A 184 13.90 -10.44 -0.02
CA THR A 184 14.23 -10.02 -1.39
C THR A 184 13.10 -9.22 -2.04
N ALA A 185 11.84 -9.60 -1.81
CA ALA A 185 10.66 -8.90 -2.33
C ALA A 185 10.40 -7.56 -1.62
N GLY A 186 11.23 -7.14 -0.67
CA GLY A 186 11.02 -5.91 0.11
C GLY A 186 9.83 -5.98 1.08
N LEU A 187 9.17 -7.15 1.20
CA LEU A 187 8.10 -7.44 2.17
C LEU A 187 8.64 -7.69 3.58
N GLY A 188 9.96 -7.79 3.73
CA GLY A 188 10.65 -7.90 5.02
C GLY A 188 10.65 -6.61 5.85
N LYS A 189 9.99 -5.54 5.39
CA LYS A 189 9.76 -4.33 6.19
C LYS A 189 9.03 -4.72 7.48
N THR A 190 9.55 -4.27 8.61
CA THR A 190 8.85 -4.45 9.89
C THR A 190 7.55 -3.65 9.88
N SER A 191 6.55 -4.11 10.62
CA SER A 191 5.25 -3.42 10.74
C SER A 191 5.41 -1.94 11.11
N GLU A 192 6.41 -1.59 11.93
CA GLU A 192 6.74 -0.21 12.27
C GLU A 192 7.18 0.64 11.07
N GLN A 193 7.92 0.07 10.11
CA GLN A 193 8.32 0.78 8.89
C GLN A 193 7.10 1.06 8.01
N TRP A 194 6.18 0.10 7.88
CA TRP A 194 4.91 0.31 7.19
C TRP A 194 4.06 1.39 7.85
N CYS A 195 3.96 1.40 9.18
CA CYS A 195 3.27 2.46 9.90
C CYS A 195 3.88 3.84 9.64
N LYS A 196 5.22 3.95 9.59
CA LYS A 196 5.91 5.21 9.26
C LYS A 196 5.61 5.66 7.83
N GLU A 197 5.68 4.76 6.85
CA GLU A 197 5.38 5.09 5.45
C GLU A 197 3.92 5.52 5.25
N ILE A 198 2.97 4.82 5.87
CA ILE A 198 1.55 5.21 5.86
C ILE A 198 1.36 6.59 6.48
N GLN A 199 2.06 6.88 7.60
CA GLN A 199 1.98 8.19 8.24
C GLN A 199 2.61 9.29 7.37
N GLU A 200 3.72 9.03 6.69
CA GLU A 200 4.34 9.96 5.74
C GLU A 200 3.43 10.27 4.55
N GLU A 201 2.80 9.24 3.97
CA GLU A 201 1.83 9.40 2.88
C GLU A 201 0.57 10.13 3.35
N LYS A 202 0.09 9.85 4.56
CA LYS A 202 -1.01 10.61 5.16
C LYS A 202 -0.65 12.09 5.33
N ASN A 203 0.54 12.37 5.86
CA ASN A 203 1.04 13.74 5.99
C ASN A 203 1.22 14.43 4.63
N LYS A 204 1.55 13.69 3.56
CA LYS A 204 1.61 14.22 2.18
C LYS A 204 0.20 14.54 1.67
N ALA A 205 -0.76 13.64 1.86
CA ALA A 205 -2.16 13.85 1.51
C ALA A 205 -2.73 15.10 2.19
N ASP A 206 -2.49 15.28 3.50
CA ASP A 206 -2.94 16.45 4.26
C ASP A 206 -2.30 17.76 3.76
N ARG A 207 -1.07 17.70 3.20
CA ARG A 207 -0.45 18.86 2.55
C ARG A 207 -1.10 19.18 1.21
N TRP A 208 -1.40 18.15 0.42
CA TRP A 208 -2.11 18.32 -0.85
C TRP A 208 -3.52 18.89 -0.65
N GLU A 209 -4.24 18.40 0.36
CA GLU A 209 -5.56 18.89 0.71
C GLU A 209 -5.55 20.38 1.06
N ARG A 210 -4.59 20.82 1.89
CA ARG A 210 -4.41 22.25 2.20
C ARG A 210 -4.12 23.09 0.96
N ARG A 211 -3.25 22.62 0.07
CA ARG A 211 -2.96 23.34 -1.19
C ARG A 211 -4.19 23.42 -2.09
N PHE A 212 -4.97 22.35 -2.14
CA PHE A 212 -6.20 22.33 -2.93
C PHE A 212 -7.19 23.38 -2.41
N GLN A 213 -7.39 23.45 -1.08
CA GLN A 213 -8.24 24.47 -0.46
C GLN A 213 -7.72 25.89 -0.70
N GLU A 214 -6.41 26.11 -0.58
CA GLU A 214 -5.80 27.41 -0.88
C GLU A 214 -6.06 27.85 -2.33
N VAL A 215 -5.81 26.98 -3.30
CA VAL A 215 -6.10 27.24 -4.73
C VAL A 215 -7.59 27.48 -4.96
N GLN A 216 -8.46 26.76 -4.25
CA GLN A 216 -9.91 26.99 -4.34
C GLN A 216 -10.29 28.38 -3.84
N THR A 217 -9.75 28.84 -2.71
CA THR A 217 -10.01 30.21 -2.21
C THR A 217 -9.47 31.29 -3.14
N GLN A 218 -8.31 31.06 -3.77
CA GLN A 218 -7.74 31.95 -4.77
C GLN A 218 -8.63 32.03 -6.02
N ASN A 219 -9.12 30.89 -6.51
CA ASN A 219 -10.04 30.86 -7.65
C ASN A 219 -11.34 31.61 -7.37
N GLU A 220 -11.94 31.43 -6.19
CA GLU A 220 -13.13 32.19 -5.80
C GLU A 220 -12.84 33.70 -5.72
N THR A 221 -11.65 34.07 -5.26
CA THR A 221 -11.23 35.48 -5.22
C THR A 221 -11.06 36.05 -6.62
N LEU A 222 -10.38 35.33 -7.52
CA LEU A 222 -10.21 35.72 -8.92
C LEU A 222 -11.56 35.84 -9.64
N LYS A 223 -12.50 34.94 -9.37
CA LYS A 223 -13.85 34.96 -9.95
C LYS A 223 -14.61 36.22 -9.52
N ARG A 224 -14.50 36.64 -8.25
CA ARG A 224 -15.06 37.91 -7.78
C ARG A 224 -14.43 39.10 -8.49
N SER A 225 -13.09 39.16 -8.56
CA SER A 225 -12.38 40.25 -9.26
C SER A 225 -12.73 40.30 -10.75
N LEU A 226 -12.93 39.15 -11.41
CA LEU A 226 -13.36 39.10 -12.80
C LEU A 226 -14.78 39.68 -12.98
N SER A 227 -15.70 39.34 -12.09
CA SER A 227 -17.07 39.89 -12.11
C SER A 227 -17.07 41.40 -11.85
N GLU A 228 -16.20 41.89 -10.96
CA GLU A 228 -16.06 43.32 -10.67
C GLU A 228 -15.49 44.06 -11.88
N ASN A 229 -14.41 43.56 -12.49
CA ASN A 229 -13.86 44.09 -13.74
C ASN A 229 -14.89 44.11 -14.88
N GLN A 230 -15.74 43.08 -14.97
CA GLN A 230 -16.79 43.03 -15.99
C GLN A 230 -17.86 44.10 -15.77
N LYS A 231 -18.20 44.40 -14.51
CA LYS A 231 -19.10 45.49 -14.15
C LYS A 231 -18.47 46.85 -14.47
N GLU A 232 -17.22 47.08 -14.06
CA GLU A 232 -16.49 48.31 -14.36
C GLU A 232 -16.37 48.55 -15.87
N LYS A 233 -16.10 47.50 -16.65
CA LYS A 233 -16.09 47.57 -18.10
C LYS A 233 -17.43 48.06 -18.65
N GLY A 234 -18.56 47.53 -18.15
CA GLY A 234 -19.88 47.98 -18.56
C GLY A 234 -20.15 49.45 -18.20
N GLU A 235 -19.69 49.90 -17.02
CA GLU A 235 -19.78 51.32 -16.62
C GLU A 235 -18.94 52.22 -17.54
N LEU A 236 -17.74 51.78 -17.94
CA LEU A 236 -16.90 52.50 -18.89
C LEU A 236 -17.50 52.55 -20.29
N GLU A 237 -18.08 51.46 -20.79
CA GLU A 237 -18.78 51.42 -22.08
C GLU A 237 -19.94 52.42 -22.12
N ASN A 238 -20.71 52.53 -21.04
CA ASN A 238 -21.77 53.53 -20.91
C ASN A 238 -21.22 54.97 -20.96
N ARG A 239 -20.13 55.26 -20.23
CA ARG A 239 -19.50 56.60 -20.24
C ARG A 239 -18.93 56.96 -21.60
N VAL A 240 -18.35 55.99 -22.33
CA VAL A 240 -17.89 56.20 -23.71
C VAL A 240 -19.07 56.57 -24.60
N SER A 241 -20.18 55.84 -24.48
CA SER A 241 -21.40 56.11 -25.25
C SER A 241 -21.96 57.52 -24.99
N GLU A 242 -22.02 57.95 -23.71
CA GLU A 242 -22.42 59.32 -23.34
C GLU A 242 -21.48 60.39 -23.93
N LEU A 243 -20.17 60.15 -23.91
CA LEU A 243 -19.17 61.06 -24.46
C LEU A 243 -19.27 61.15 -25.99
N GLU A 244 -19.49 60.03 -26.67
CA GLU A 244 -19.72 59.99 -28.12
C GLU A 244 -20.96 60.80 -28.51
N GLU A 245 -22.08 60.64 -27.78
CA GLU A 245 -23.28 61.44 -28.00
C GLU A 245 -23.05 62.94 -27.73
N SER A 246 -22.32 63.26 -26.65
CA SER A 246 -21.97 64.65 -26.33
C SER A 246 -21.10 65.29 -27.42
N LEU A 247 -20.08 64.56 -27.88
CA LEU A 247 -19.18 65.00 -28.95
C LEU A 247 -19.94 65.19 -30.27
N HIS A 248 -20.83 64.27 -30.62
CA HIS A 248 -21.67 64.38 -31.81
C HIS A 248 -22.56 65.63 -31.74
N ARG A 249 -23.21 65.87 -30.59
CA ARG A 249 -23.98 67.10 -30.35
C ARG A 249 -23.14 68.37 -30.49
N HIS A 250 -21.93 68.39 -29.94
CA HIS A 250 -21.04 69.55 -30.05
C HIS A 250 -20.62 69.81 -31.50
N ARG A 251 -20.21 68.77 -32.24
CA ARG A 251 -19.86 68.89 -33.67
C ARG A 251 -21.02 69.44 -34.48
N ASN A 252 -22.23 68.90 -34.31
CA ASN A 252 -23.41 69.39 -35.02
C ASN A 252 -23.70 70.85 -34.68
N ARG A 253 -23.63 71.25 -33.40
CA ARG A 253 -23.78 72.66 -33.01
C ARG A 253 -22.73 73.55 -33.67
N ASN A 254 -21.47 73.13 -33.69
CA ASN A 254 -20.40 73.89 -34.32
C ASN A 254 -20.64 74.06 -35.83
N SER A 255 -20.99 72.99 -36.55
CA SER A 255 -21.34 73.05 -37.97
C SER A 255 -22.54 73.96 -38.23
N VAL A 256 -23.57 73.93 -37.39
CA VAL A 256 -24.72 74.85 -37.49
C VAL A 256 -24.30 76.30 -37.27
N MET A 257 -23.42 76.59 -36.31
CA MET A 257 -22.89 77.93 -36.09
C MET A 257 -22.06 78.43 -37.28
N GLU A 258 -21.19 77.58 -37.85
CA GLU A 258 -20.40 77.89 -39.04
C GLU A 258 -21.28 78.19 -40.26
N LEU A 259 -22.30 77.36 -40.50
CA LEU A 259 -23.28 77.57 -41.57
C LEU A 259 -24.10 78.86 -41.38
N LYS A 260 -24.45 79.20 -40.14
CA LYS A 260 -25.15 80.46 -39.84
C LYS A 260 -24.25 81.68 -40.10
N ALA A 261 -22.97 81.60 -39.73
CA ALA A 261 -22.00 82.66 -39.99
C ALA A 261 -21.77 82.86 -41.49
N SER A 262 -21.68 81.78 -42.28
CA SER A 262 -21.54 81.87 -43.73
C SER A 262 -22.81 82.42 -44.40
N LEU A 263 -24.00 82.03 -43.93
CA LEU A 263 -25.27 82.57 -44.41
C LEU A 263 -25.35 84.09 -44.22
N ASN A 264 -25.04 84.57 -43.01
CA ASN A 264 -25.02 86.01 -42.73
C ASN A 264 -24.05 86.77 -43.66
N ARG A 265 -22.89 86.17 -43.98
CA ARG A 265 -21.91 86.75 -44.90
C ARG A 265 -22.44 86.80 -46.33
N ILE A 266 -23.21 85.79 -46.75
CA ILE A 266 -23.89 85.79 -48.07
C ILE A 266 -24.94 86.90 -48.12
N GLU A 267 -25.75 87.07 -47.08
CA GLU A 267 -26.74 88.15 -47.00
C GLU A 267 -26.08 89.53 -47.05
N GLU A 268 -24.97 89.73 -46.35
CA GLU A 268 -24.19 90.98 -46.41
C GLU A 268 -23.67 91.24 -47.83
N MET A 269 -23.07 90.24 -48.49
CA MET A 269 -22.60 90.38 -49.87
C MET A 269 -23.75 90.66 -50.84
N LYS A 270 -24.92 90.05 -50.62
CA LYS A 270 -26.11 90.31 -51.41
C LYS A 270 -26.55 91.77 -51.30
N GLY A 271 -26.59 92.32 -50.08
CA GLY A 271 -26.89 93.75 -49.87
C GLY A 271 -25.91 94.67 -50.59
N ARG A 272 -24.60 94.37 -50.53
CA ARG A 272 -23.57 95.14 -51.27
C ARG A 272 -23.75 95.04 -52.79
N ILE A 273 -24.15 93.88 -53.31
CA ILE A 273 -24.46 93.72 -54.74
C ILE A 273 -25.66 94.58 -55.11
N GLU A 274 -26.74 94.57 -54.32
CA GLU A 274 -27.93 95.41 -54.56
C GLU A 274 -27.57 96.91 -54.55
N GLU A 275 -26.71 97.36 -53.63
CA GLU A 275 -26.18 98.74 -53.60
C GLU A 275 -25.37 99.08 -54.85
N LEU A 276 -24.45 98.19 -55.26
CA LEU A 276 -23.64 98.37 -56.47
C LEU A 276 -24.50 98.38 -57.74
N GLU A 277 -25.52 97.52 -57.82
CA GLU A 277 -26.47 97.49 -58.92
C GLU A 277 -27.27 98.81 -59.01
N ALA A 278 -27.70 99.36 -57.86
CA ALA A 278 -28.38 100.65 -57.82
C ALA A 278 -27.46 101.80 -58.27
N ALA A 279 -26.20 101.81 -57.82
CA ALA A 279 -25.19 102.75 -58.28
C ALA A 279 -24.89 102.61 -59.78
N LEU A 280 -24.80 101.37 -60.29
CA LEU A 280 -24.60 101.10 -61.71
C LEU A 280 -25.75 101.66 -62.55
N ARG A 281 -27.00 101.37 -62.18
CA ARG A 281 -28.19 101.96 -62.84
C ARG A 281 -28.17 103.48 -62.83
N SER A 282 -27.75 104.10 -61.72
CA SER A 282 -27.60 105.55 -61.66
C SER A 282 -26.52 106.07 -62.62
N CYS A 283 -25.40 105.36 -62.76
CA CYS A 283 -24.35 105.70 -63.71
C CYS A 283 -24.83 105.53 -65.15
N GLU A 284 -25.56 104.47 -65.47
CA GLU A 284 -26.15 104.22 -66.78
C GLU A 284 -27.07 105.37 -67.21
N ILE A 285 -28.01 105.80 -66.35
CA ILE A 285 -28.89 106.96 -66.61
C ILE A 285 -28.06 108.24 -66.86
N ARG A 286 -26.96 108.41 -66.13
CA ARG A 286 -26.09 109.59 -66.29
C ARG A 286 -25.33 109.56 -67.61
N ILE A 287 -24.89 108.39 -68.06
CA ILE A 287 -24.25 108.21 -69.36
C ILE A 287 -25.25 108.51 -70.48
N GLU A 288 -26.45 107.93 -70.42
CA GLU A 288 -27.51 108.17 -71.43
C GLU A 288 -27.88 109.65 -71.55
N HIS A 289 -27.94 110.38 -70.43
CA HIS A 289 -28.13 111.83 -70.43
C HIS A 289 -26.94 112.57 -71.08
N LEU A 290 -25.70 112.17 -70.78
CA LEU A 290 -24.52 112.83 -71.35
C LEU A 290 -24.43 112.59 -72.86
N GLU A 291 -24.67 111.36 -73.32
CA GLU A 291 -24.74 111.00 -74.75
C GLU A 291 -25.79 111.87 -75.46
N SER A 292 -27.01 111.96 -74.91
CA SER A 292 -28.07 112.82 -75.47
C SER A 292 -27.69 114.31 -75.54
N ASN A 293 -26.84 114.79 -74.63
CA ASN A 293 -26.37 116.17 -74.64
C ASN A 293 -25.19 116.39 -75.59
N GLU A 294 -24.31 115.39 -75.75
CA GLU A 294 -23.25 115.38 -76.76
C GLU A 294 -23.87 115.46 -78.17
N ASP A 295 -24.85 114.61 -78.47
CA ASP A 295 -25.60 114.64 -79.73
C ASP A 295 -26.19 116.03 -80.00
N ARG A 296 -26.78 116.66 -78.98
CA ARG A 296 -27.34 118.02 -79.10
C ARG A 296 -26.27 119.09 -79.33
N GLN A 297 -25.08 118.95 -78.73
CA GLN A 297 -23.96 119.88 -78.95
C GLN A 297 -23.37 119.71 -80.35
N ASP A 298 -23.28 118.49 -80.86
CA ASP A 298 -22.84 118.21 -82.22
C ASP A 298 -23.79 118.81 -83.27
N GLU A 299 -25.10 118.71 -83.07
CA GLU A 299 -26.09 119.40 -83.92
C GLU A 299 -25.88 120.94 -83.91
N GLN A 300 -25.65 121.53 -82.73
CA GLN A 300 -25.36 122.96 -82.62
C GLN A 300 -24.04 123.35 -83.30
N LEU A 301 -22.99 122.54 -83.15
CA LEU A 301 -21.71 122.75 -83.82
C LEU A 301 -21.88 122.69 -85.35
N HIS A 302 -22.63 121.73 -85.86
CA HIS A 302 -22.94 121.64 -87.29
C HIS A 302 -23.71 122.87 -87.78
N TYR A 303 -24.66 123.39 -87.00
CA TYR A 303 -25.37 124.63 -87.32
C TYR A 303 -24.43 125.84 -87.41
N PHE A 304 -23.56 126.04 -86.42
CA PHE A 304 -22.59 127.14 -86.44
C PHE A 304 -21.54 127.00 -87.54
N GLN A 305 -21.05 125.78 -87.81
CA GLN A 305 -20.13 125.52 -88.91
C GLN A 305 -20.75 125.87 -90.27
N ASN A 306 -22.02 125.52 -90.49
CA ASN A 306 -22.75 125.89 -91.71
C ASN A 306 -22.87 127.42 -91.82
N GLN A 307 -23.21 128.10 -90.72
CA GLN A 307 -23.30 129.56 -90.69
C GLN A 307 -21.95 130.25 -91.00
N VAL A 308 -20.84 129.69 -90.51
CA VAL A 308 -19.49 130.16 -90.82
C VAL A 308 -19.16 129.92 -92.30
N ARG A 309 -19.49 128.74 -92.85
CA ARG A 309 -19.29 128.43 -94.27
C ARG A 309 -20.05 129.39 -95.18
N ASP A 310 -21.30 129.72 -94.85
CA ASP A 310 -22.10 130.67 -95.62
C ASP A 310 -21.48 132.08 -95.59
N ARG A 311 -20.99 132.52 -94.43
CA ARG A 311 -20.26 133.81 -94.33
C ARG A 311 -18.95 133.81 -95.12
N TYR A 312 -18.22 132.71 -95.15
CA TYR A 312 -17.04 132.58 -96.01
C TYR A 312 -17.40 132.61 -97.50
N HIS A 313 -18.54 132.03 -97.89
CA HIS A 313 -19.03 132.11 -99.27
C HIS A 313 -19.36 133.56 -99.66
N ILE A 314 -20.09 134.28 -98.81
CA ILE A 314 -20.41 135.71 -98.99
C ILE A 314 -19.13 136.56 -99.04
N MET A 315 -18.16 136.31 -98.16
CA MET A 315 -16.89 137.04 -98.17
C MET A 315 -16.06 136.72 -99.42
N GLY A 316 -16.11 135.48 -99.92
CA GLY A 316 -15.50 135.09 -101.19
C GLY A 316 -16.11 135.84 -102.38
N GLU A 317 -17.43 136.01 -102.42
CA GLU A 317 -18.11 136.84 -103.44
C GLU A 317 -17.72 138.31 -103.34
N ALA A 318 -17.64 138.87 -102.12
CA ALA A 318 -17.21 140.26 -101.93
C ALA A 318 -15.76 140.48 -102.38
N VAL A 319 -14.86 139.52 -102.13
CA VAL A 319 -13.48 139.57 -102.62
C VAL A 319 -13.45 139.54 -104.15
N LEU A 320 -14.23 138.67 -104.79
CA LEU A 320 -14.36 138.64 -106.26
C LEU A 320 -14.86 139.97 -106.81
N GLN A 321 -15.87 140.58 -106.19
CA GLN A 321 -16.39 141.90 -106.58
C GLN A 321 -15.33 143.01 -106.42
N ILE A 322 -14.55 143.01 -105.34
CA ILE A 322 -13.44 143.96 -105.16
C ILE A 322 -12.39 143.77 -106.25
N GLN A 323 -12.09 142.53 -106.62
CA GLN A 323 -11.08 142.21 -107.62
C GLN A 323 -11.54 142.62 -109.02
N GLU A 324 -12.82 142.46 -109.33
CA GLU A 324 -13.44 142.91 -110.59
C GLU A 324 -13.42 144.45 -110.71
N VAL A 325 -13.70 145.17 -109.62
CA VAL A 325 -13.57 146.63 -109.54
C VAL A 325 -12.11 147.08 -109.69
N ALA A 326 -11.17 146.37 -109.06
CA ALA A 326 -9.74 146.65 -109.16
C ALA A 326 -9.24 146.48 -110.61
N ASP A 327 -9.65 145.41 -111.31
CA ASP A 327 -9.30 145.21 -112.72
C ASP A 327 -9.93 146.29 -113.63
N HIS A 328 -11.14 146.75 -113.32
CA HIS A 328 -11.75 147.89 -114.03
C HIS A 328 -10.98 149.19 -113.82
N LEU A 329 -10.53 149.48 -112.59
CA LEU A 329 -9.68 150.63 -112.30
C LEU A 329 -8.30 150.51 -112.97
N GLN A 330 -7.71 149.31 -113.01
CA GLN A 330 -6.46 149.04 -113.71
C GLN A 330 -6.59 149.34 -115.22
N THR A 331 -7.72 148.94 -115.81
CA THR A 331 -8.02 149.19 -117.24
C THR A 331 -8.20 150.68 -117.55
N LEU A 332 -8.89 151.41 -116.67
CA LEU A 332 -9.04 152.87 -116.76
C LEU A 332 -7.71 153.61 -116.60
N ALA A 333 -6.82 153.14 -115.73
CA ALA A 333 -5.48 153.70 -115.56
C ALA A 333 -4.64 153.51 -116.84
N VAL A 334 -4.69 152.34 -117.48
CA VAL A 334 -4.03 152.11 -118.77
C VAL A 334 -4.62 153.01 -119.87
N GLN A 335 -5.93 153.25 -119.88
CA GLN A 335 -6.55 154.20 -120.82
C GLN A 335 -6.13 155.66 -120.55
N ALA A 336 -5.95 156.04 -119.29
CA ALA A 336 -5.46 157.36 -118.91
C ALA A 336 -3.98 157.56 -119.31
N ASP A 337 -3.12 156.56 -119.15
CA ASP A 337 -1.71 156.60 -119.57
C ASP A 337 -1.57 156.70 -121.10
N VAL A 338 -2.42 155.99 -121.86
CA VAL A 338 -2.46 156.11 -123.33
C VAL A 338 -2.89 157.51 -123.79
N LEU A 339 -3.80 158.16 -123.04
CA LEU A 339 -4.20 159.55 -123.30
C LEU A 339 -3.12 160.56 -122.87
N SER A 340 -2.37 160.26 -121.81
CA SER A 340 -1.26 161.10 -121.32
C SER A 340 -0.07 161.09 -122.29
N MET A 341 0.33 159.94 -122.84
CA MET A 341 1.36 159.87 -123.87
C MET A 341 0.96 160.60 -125.17
N LYS A 342 -0.34 160.71 -125.44
CA LYS A 342 -0.85 161.42 -126.63
C LYS A 342 -0.75 162.93 -126.50
N TYR A 343 -0.83 163.46 -125.27
CA TYR A 343 -0.75 164.90 -124.99
C TYR A 343 0.66 165.39 -124.69
N GLU A 344 1.59 164.49 -124.35
CA GLU A 344 2.85 164.95 -123.79
C GLU A 344 3.82 165.52 -124.81
N LEU A 345 3.98 165.01 -126.04
CA LEU A 345 5.08 165.50 -126.88
C LEU A 345 4.80 165.57 -128.39
N GLU A 346 3.63 166.11 -128.71
CA GLU A 346 3.44 167.18 -129.72
C GLU A 346 4.15 168.51 -129.31
N SER A 347 5.10 168.47 -128.36
CA SER A 347 5.67 169.63 -127.66
C SER A 347 7.21 169.72 -127.68
N SER A 348 7.92 169.05 -128.60
CA SER A 348 9.31 169.42 -128.93
C SER A 348 9.88 168.82 -130.24
N ARG A 349 9.49 169.38 -131.39
CA ARG A 349 10.24 169.56 -132.67
C ARG A 349 9.26 169.61 -133.85
N GLY A 350 9.29 170.60 -134.75
CA GLY A 350 10.44 171.38 -135.19
C GLY A 350 11.22 170.61 -136.24
#